data_AF-A0AAV5C7W1-F1
#
_entry.id   AF-A0AAV5C7W1-F1
#
_cell.length_a   1.000
_cell.length_b   1.000
_cell.length_c   1.000
_cell.angle_alpha   90.00
_cell.angle_beta   90.00
_cell.angle_gamma   90.00
#
_symmetry.space_group_name_H-M   'P 1'
#
loop_
_entity.id
_entity.type
_entity.pdbx_description
1 polymer ?
#
loop_
_entity_poly.entity_id
_entity_poly.type
_entity_poly.pdbx_seq_one_letter_code
_entity_poly.pdbx_strand_id
1 'polypeptide(L)' 'MLLKQGPDLGIDENMCAQTFYMAINKESRMHLDGSARGSFLRLTAKVGIELLGKIAKNESLHKH' A
#
# COMPACT_ATOMS: atom_id res chain seq x y z
N MET A 1 -0.11 -7.42 7.85
CA MET A 1 0.20 -6.48 6.74
C MET A 1 1.50 -6.93 6.15
N LEU A 2 1.50 -7.42 4.89
CA LEU A 2 2.64 -8.09 4.26
C LEU A 2 3.94 -7.27 4.32
N LEU A 3 3.83 -5.94 4.28
CA LEU A 3 4.97 -5.00 4.37
C LEU A 3 5.72 -5.01 5.72
N LYS A 4 5.14 -5.57 6.79
CA LYS A 4 5.78 -5.63 8.12
C LYS A 4 6.15 -7.06 8.58
N GLN A 5 5.97 -8.06 7.72
CA GLN A 5 6.16 -9.47 8.08
C GLN A 5 7.39 -10.12 7.45
N GLY A 6 8.16 -9.36 6.66
CA GLY A 6 9.43 -9.81 6.08
C GLY A 6 10.64 -9.45 6.94
N PRO A 7 11.80 -10.09 6.71
CA PRO A 7 13.07 -9.63 7.28
C PRO A 7 13.32 -8.17 6.89
N ASP A 8 13.97 -7.41 7.79
CA ASP A 8 14.50 -6.10 7.43
C ASP A 8 15.63 -6.29 6.41
N LEU A 9 15.30 -6.06 5.14
CA LEU A 9 16.23 -6.22 4.03
C LEU A 9 17.06 -4.95 3.79
N GLY A 10 16.88 -3.89 4.59
CA GLY A 10 17.53 -2.58 4.36
C GLY A 10 17.11 -1.91 3.06
N ILE A 11 16.00 -2.35 2.45
CA ILE A 11 15.47 -1.79 1.19
C ILE A 11 14.72 -0.51 1.53
N ASP A 12 15.01 0.56 0.77
CA ASP A 12 14.33 1.84 0.91
C ASP A 12 12.81 1.69 0.79
N GLU A 13 12.07 2.24 1.77
CA GLU A 13 10.61 2.11 1.84
C GLU A 13 9.92 2.70 0.60
N ASN A 14 10.48 3.75 -0.02
CA ASN A 14 9.93 4.32 -1.24
C ASN A 14 10.15 3.38 -2.43
N MET A 15 11.31 2.71 -2.52
CA MET A 15 11.57 1.69 -3.54
C MET A 15 10.61 0.51 -3.39
N CYS A 16 10.33 0.07 -2.16
CA CYS A 16 9.30 -0.94 -1.88
C CYS A 16 7.90 -0.48 -2.31
N ALA A 17 7.51 0.75 -1.97
CA ALA A 17 6.21 1.30 -2.34
C ALA A 17 6.04 1.44 -3.86
N GLN A 18 7.08 1.89 -4.57
CA GLN A 18 7.11 1.96 -6.03
C GLN A 18 7.02 0.57 -6.66
N THR A 19 7.79 -0.39 -6.17
CA THR A 19 7.79 -1.77 -6.66
C THR A 19 6.40 -2.40 -6.48
N PHE A 20 5.81 -2.27 -5.29
CA PHE A 20 4.45 -2.72 -5.03
C PHE A 20 3.43 -2.05 -5.98
N TYR A 21 3.50 -0.73 -6.11
CA TYR A 21 2.59 0.03 -6.97
C TYR A 21 2.69 -0.41 -8.44
N MET A 22 3.89 -0.70 -8.94
CA MET A 22 4.10 -1.21 -10.30
C MET A 22 3.67 -2.67 -10.48
N ALA A 23 3.75 -3.49 -9.43
CA ALA A 23 3.42 -4.91 -9.47
C ALA A 23 1.91 -5.19 -9.47
N ILE A 24 1.08 -4.26 -8.96
CA ILE A 24 -0.37 -4.41 -8.95
C ILE A 24 -1.00 -3.94 -10.28
N ASN A 25 -2.18 -4.48 -10.59
CA ASN A 25 -2.87 -4.15 -11.83
C ASN A 25 -3.36 -2.68 -11.87
N LYS A 26 -3.72 -2.21 -13.07
CA LYS A 26 -4.15 -0.80 -13.29
C LYS A 26 -5.36 -0.41 -12.44
N GLU A 27 -6.35 -1.29 -12.31
CA GLU A 27 -7.56 -1.02 -11.54
C GLU A 27 -7.23 -0.84 -10.05
N SER A 28 -6.44 -1.74 -9.49
CA SER A 28 -5.95 -1.64 -8.11
C SER A 28 -5.15 -0.37 -7.86
N ARG A 29 -4.32 0.07 -8.82
CA ARG A 29 -3.64 1.38 -8.73
C ARG A 29 -4.62 2.54 -8.66
N MET A 30 -5.64 2.56 -9.50
CA MET A 30 -6.65 3.62 -9.49
C MET A 30 -7.42 3.66 -8.17
N HIS A 31 -7.77 2.50 -7.60
CA HIS A 31 -8.40 2.44 -6.28
C HIS A 31 -7.47 2.92 -5.17
N LEU A 32 -6.18 2.58 -5.25
CA LEU A 32 -5.20 2.99 -4.27
C LEU A 32 -4.96 4.50 -4.30
N ASP A 33 -4.83 5.08 -5.49
CA ASP A 33 -4.73 6.53 -5.69
C ASP A 33 -6.02 7.25 -5.24
N GLY A 34 -7.20 6.70 -5.58
CA GLY A 34 -8.48 7.22 -5.11
C GLY A 34 -8.57 7.24 -3.58
N SER A 35 -8.11 6.17 -2.93
CA SER A 35 -8.07 6.04 -1.47
C SER A 35 -7.05 6.99 -0.83
N ALA A 36 -5.95 7.27 -1.54
CA ALA A 36 -4.94 8.26 -1.16
C ALA A 36 -5.37 9.72 -1.43
N ARG A 37 -6.52 9.94 -2.09
CA ARG A 37 -6.99 11.25 -2.57
C ARG A 37 -5.95 11.96 -3.45
N GLY A 38 -5.24 11.19 -4.27
CA GLY A 38 -4.09 11.65 -5.05
C GLY A 38 -3.18 10.48 -5.39
N SER A 39 -1.90 10.73 -5.67
CA SER A 39 -1.00 9.62 -5.94
C SER A 39 -0.51 8.97 -4.65
N PHE A 40 -0.67 7.65 -4.54
CA PHE A 40 -0.14 6.84 -3.44
C PHE A 40 1.37 7.04 -3.27
N LEU A 41 2.12 7.16 -4.37
CA LEU A 41 3.57 7.36 -4.37
C LEU A 41 4.02 8.72 -3.83
N ARG A 42 3.10 9.67 -3.63
CA ARG A 42 3.39 10.97 -3.02
C ARG A 42 3.18 10.97 -1.51
N LEU A 43 2.67 9.88 -0.94
CA LEU A 43 2.52 9.75 0.50
C LEU A 43 3.88 9.49 1.15
N THR A 44 4.03 9.95 2.38
CA THR A 44 5.14 9.47 3.22
C THR A 44 4.92 7.98 3.53
N ALA A 45 6.02 7.24 3.73
CA ALA A 45 5.94 5.80 4.00
C ALA A 45 5.00 5.46 5.17
N LYS A 46 5.03 6.25 6.26
CA LYS A 46 4.12 6.11 7.40
C LYS A 46 2.65 6.19 6.99
N VAL A 47 2.27 7.21 6.21
CA VAL A 47 0.88 7.43 5.79
C VAL A 47 0.45 6.35 4.79
N GLY A 48 1.32 5.96 3.87
CA GLY A 48 1.08 4.86 2.94
C GLY A 48 0.84 3.53 3.66
N ILE A 49 1.63 3.24 4.70
CA ILE A 49 1.46 2.04 5.53
C ILE A 49 0.12 2.07 6.27
N GLU A 50 -0.24 3.19 6.89
CA GLU A 50 -1.54 3.31 7.58
C GLU A 50 -2.72 3.12 6.62
N LEU A 51 -2.64 3.69 5.41
CA LEU A 51 -3.66 3.54 4.38
C LEU A 51 -3.82 2.08 3.94
N LEU A 52 -2.73 1.41 3.60
CA LEU A 52 -2.75 -0.01 3.23
C LEU A 52 -3.28 -0.89 4.37
N GLY A 53 -2.95 -0.55 5.62
CA GLY A 53 -3.51 -1.20 6.80
C GLY A 53 -5.02 -1.04 6.92
N LYS A 54 -5.57 0.15 6.61
CA LYS A 54 -7.03 0.40 6.59
C LYS A 54 -7.72 -0.37 5.48
N ILE A 55 -7.16 -0.38 4.27
CA ILE A 55 -7.69 -1.15 3.13
C ILE A 55 -7.75 -2.64 3.50
N ALA A 56 -6.65 -3.20 4.00
CA ALA A 56 -6.59 -4.61 4.40
C ALA A 56 -7.61 -4.97 5.50
N LYS A 57 -7.89 -4.05 6.44
CA LYS A 57 -8.94 -4.25 7.46
C LYS A 57 -10.35 -4.18 6.86
N ASN A 58 -10.62 -3.25 5.95
CA ASN A 58 -11.92 -3.16 5.30
C ASN A 58 -12.22 -4.40 4.44
N GLU A 59 -11.23 -4.90 3.70
CA GLU A 59 -11.34 -6.16 2.95
C GLU A 59 -11.61 -7.38 3.85
N SER A 60 -11.13 -7.35 5.10
CA SER A 60 -11.41 -8.42 6.07
C SER A 60 -12.84 -8.39 6.64
N LEU A 61 -13.48 -7.21 6.66
CA LEU A 61 -14.84 -7.04 7.18
C LEU A 61 -15.93 -7.43 6.16
N HIS A 62 -15.62 -7.39 4.86
CA HIS A 62 -16.55 -7.81 3.80
C HIS A 62 -16.56 -9.33 3.52
N LYS A 63 -15.86 -10.14 4.32
CA LYS A 63 -15.80 -11.61 4.20
C LYS A 63 -16.70 -12.37 5.19
N HIS A 64 -17.70 -11.71 5.77
CA HIS A 64 -18.73 -12.34 6.62
C HIS A 64 -20.13 -12.16 6.04
#